data_AF-A0A9W3D451-F1
#
_entry.id   AF-A0A9W3D451-F1
#
_cell.length_a   1.000
_cell.length_b   1.000
_cell.length_c   1.000
_cell.angle_alpha   90.00
_cell.angle_beta   90.00
_cell.angle_gamma   90.00
#
_symmetry.space_group_name_H-M   'P 1'
#
loop_
_entity.id
_entity.type
_entity.pdbx_description
1 polymer ?
#
loop_
_entity_poly.entity_id
_entity_poly.type
_entity_poly.pdbx_seq_one_letter_code
_entity_poly.pdbx_strand_id
1 'polypeptide(L)'
;MSASGCDFEFNLLSIEGNTVISTNRQTGKSKTFSTKRVKTTEKENKTHSHFLSKLWPEMQLFLLLLLLAALSPPATSHYSSSTSSPSSSPSSVSEWRPARATYYAATNPRDEVGGACGYGDLVKSGYGMATVGLSETLFERGQICGACFELRCVDDLRWCIPGTSIILTATNFCAPNYGFDPDGGGHCNPPNKHFVLPIEAFEKIAIWKAGNMPVQYRRINCRREGSIRFTVDGGGIFVSVLITNVAGSGDISAVKIKGSRTGWLPMGRNWGQNWHINADLKNQALSFEVTSSDKSTVTAYNVAPRNWDYGQTFEGKQFETP
;
A
#
# COMPACT_ATOMS: atom_id res chain seq x y z
N MET A 1 -30.96 -6.12 -23.14
CA MET A 1 -29.77 -6.35 -23.98
C MET A 1 -28.73 -7.03 -23.13
N SER A 2 -28.30 -8.22 -23.54
CA SER A 2 -27.45 -9.16 -22.79
C SER A 2 -25.97 -8.87 -23.06
N ALA A 3 -25.11 -8.90 -22.04
CA ALA A 3 -23.65 -8.90 -22.15
C ALA A 3 -23.09 -9.60 -20.88
N SER A 4 -22.90 -10.92 -20.96
CA SER A 4 -21.61 -11.61 -21.16
C SER A 4 -20.66 -11.53 -19.95
N GLY A 5 -20.72 -12.56 -19.10
CA GLY A 5 -19.82 -12.77 -17.98
C GLY A 5 -18.39 -13.12 -18.40
N CYS A 6 -17.43 -12.73 -17.57
CA CYS A 6 -16.05 -13.18 -17.67
C CYS A 6 -15.88 -14.41 -16.76
N ASP A 7 -15.85 -15.60 -17.35
CA ASP A 7 -15.40 -16.82 -16.69
C ASP A 7 -13.87 -16.80 -16.57
N PHE A 8 -13.35 -16.79 -15.34
CA PHE A 8 -11.94 -17.06 -15.09
C PHE A 8 -11.71 -18.58 -15.07
N GLU A 9 -11.05 -19.12 -16.10
CA GLU A 9 -10.64 -20.53 -16.15
C GLU A 9 -9.55 -20.82 -15.09
N PHE A 10 -9.84 -21.69 -14.13
CA PHE A 10 -8.83 -22.29 -13.25
C PHE A 10 -8.28 -23.57 -13.89
N ASN A 11 -7.01 -23.53 -14.31
CA ASN A 11 -6.28 -24.71 -14.81
C ASN A 11 -5.32 -25.25 -13.74
N LEU A 12 -5.27 -26.58 -13.58
CA LEU A 12 -4.25 -27.28 -12.81
C LEU A 12 -3.08 -27.63 -13.75
N LEU A 13 -1.85 -27.27 -13.39
CA LEU A 13 -0.65 -27.58 -14.16
C LEU A 13 0.15 -28.68 -13.46
N SER A 14 0.47 -29.75 -14.20
CA SER A 14 1.39 -30.82 -13.78
C SER A 14 2.52 -30.98 -14.80
N ILE A 15 3.72 -31.31 -14.32
CA ILE A 15 4.92 -31.47 -15.14
C ILE A 15 5.40 -32.91 -15.01
N GLU A 16 5.45 -33.63 -16.13
CA GLU A 16 6.00 -34.98 -16.22
C GLU A 16 7.08 -35.01 -17.31
N GLY A 17 8.35 -35.02 -16.90
CA GLY A 17 9.49 -34.96 -17.81
C GLY A 17 9.53 -33.64 -18.62
N ASN A 18 9.65 -33.73 -19.95
CA ASN A 18 9.67 -32.56 -20.86
C ASN A 18 8.27 -32.13 -21.33
N THR A 19 7.24 -32.58 -20.64
CA THR A 19 5.84 -32.39 -21.02
C THR A 19 5.10 -31.64 -19.92
N VAL A 20 4.37 -30.59 -20.30
CA VAL A 20 3.49 -29.82 -19.42
C VAL A 20 2.05 -30.19 -19.74
N ILE A 21 1.28 -30.57 -18.72
CA ILE A 21 -0.13 -30.94 -18.84
C ILE A 21 -0.97 -29.90 -18.10
N SER A 22 -1.90 -29.27 -18.83
CA SER A 22 -2.87 -28.32 -18.29
C SER A 22 -4.25 -28.97 -18.27
N THR A 23 -4.86 -29.10 -17.10
CA THR A 23 -6.19 -29.70 -16.93
C THR A 23 -7.18 -28.66 -16.40
N ASN A 24 -8.27 -28.43 -17.14
CA ASN A 24 -9.34 -27.52 -16.72
C ASN A 24 -10.16 -28.16 -15.59
N ARG A 25 -10.26 -27.48 -14.45
CA ARG A 25 -10.87 -28.04 -13.23
C ARG A 25 -12.40 -28.16 -13.28
N GLN A 26 -13.07 -27.40 -14.15
CA GLN A 26 -14.53 -27.43 -14.30
C GLN A 26 -15.00 -28.47 -15.32
N THR A 27 -14.20 -28.76 -16.35
CA THR A 27 -14.59 -29.65 -17.46
C THR A 27 -13.84 -30.98 -17.51
N GLY A 28 -12.78 -31.14 -16.72
CA GLY A 28 -11.94 -32.35 -16.69
C GLY A 28 -11.13 -32.60 -17.96
N LYS A 29 -11.11 -31.66 -18.91
CA LYS A 29 -10.36 -31.79 -20.17
C LYS A 29 -8.90 -31.37 -19.98
N SER A 30 -7.97 -32.22 -20.44
CA SER A 30 -6.53 -31.96 -20.40
C SER A 30 -5.96 -31.61 -21.77
N LYS A 31 -5.02 -30.65 -21.81
CA LYS A 31 -4.17 -30.32 -22.96
C LYS A 31 -2.71 -30.58 -22.60
N THR A 32 -1.99 -31.24 -23.51
CA THR A 32 -0.60 -31.67 -23.31
C THR A 32 0.32 -30.91 -24.25
N PHE A 33 1.37 -30.30 -23.71
CA PHE A 33 2.39 -29.56 -24.46
C PHE A 33 3.76 -30.22 -24.28
N SER A 34 4.36 -30.70 -25.37
CA SER A 34 5.70 -31.29 -25.36
C SER A 34 6.72 -30.29 -25.91
N THR A 35 7.79 -30.02 -25.16
CA THR A 35 8.86 -29.14 -25.60
C THR A 35 9.90 -29.92 -26.41
N LYS A 36 10.07 -29.57 -27.69
CA LYS A 36 11.19 -30.09 -28.50
C LYS A 36 12.48 -29.37 -28.12
N ARG A 37 13.50 -30.14 -27.74
CA ARG A 37 14.86 -29.67 -27.47
C ARG A 37 15.46 -29.04 -28.74
N VAL A 38 15.72 -27.73 -28.72
CA VAL A 38 16.44 -27.03 -29.78
C VAL A 38 17.91 -27.46 -29.72
N LYS A 39 18.44 -28.03 -30.81
CA LYS A 39 19.88 -28.27 -30.98
C LYS A 39 20.54 -26.96 -31.40
N THR A 40 21.43 -26.43 -30.56
CA THR A 40 22.29 -25.30 -30.89
C THR A 40 23.38 -25.77 -31.86
N THR A 41 23.33 -25.30 -33.11
CA THR A 41 24.42 -25.50 -34.09
C THR A 41 25.32 -24.27 -34.14
N GLU A 42 26.58 -24.51 -33.80
CA GLU A 42 27.82 -23.83 -34.18
C GLU A 42 27.72 -22.84 -35.36
N LYS A 43 27.20 -21.62 -35.13
CA LYS A 43 27.25 -20.53 -36.14
C LYS A 43 27.25 -19.13 -35.52
N GLU A 44 27.61 -18.99 -34.25
CA GLU A 44 27.51 -17.73 -33.49
C GLU A 44 28.86 -17.10 -33.11
N ASN A 45 29.99 -17.71 -33.50
CA ASN A 45 31.33 -17.21 -33.15
C ASN A 45 32.00 -16.28 -34.19
N LYS A 46 31.35 -15.97 -35.31
CA LYS A 46 31.93 -15.07 -36.35
C LYS A 46 31.44 -13.63 -36.30
N THR A 47 30.40 -13.34 -35.51
CA THR A 47 29.76 -12.00 -35.47
C THR A 47 30.27 -11.13 -34.31
N HIS A 48 30.88 -11.73 -33.27
CA HIS A 48 31.36 -11.02 -32.08
C HIS A 48 32.71 -10.30 -32.27
N SER A 49 33.58 -10.74 -33.19
CA SER A 49 34.91 -10.12 -33.39
C SER A 49 34.85 -8.80 -34.15
N HIS A 50 33.82 -8.60 -35.00
CA HIS A 50 33.63 -7.36 -35.76
C HIS A 50 32.98 -6.22 -34.96
N PHE A 51 32.30 -6.53 -33.85
CA PHE A 51 31.63 -5.52 -33.02
C PHE A 51 32.59 -4.88 -32.01
N LEU A 52 33.57 -5.64 -31.51
CA LEU A 52 34.56 -5.18 -30.54
C LEU A 52 35.64 -4.27 -31.13
N SER A 53 35.92 -4.35 -32.44
CA SER A 53 36.92 -3.50 -33.10
C SER A 53 36.40 -2.09 -33.43
N LYS A 54 35.09 -1.84 -33.35
CA LYS A 54 34.47 -0.54 -33.67
C LYS A 54 34.28 0.39 -32.46
N LEU A 55 34.43 -0.10 -31.24
CA LEU A 55 34.18 0.66 -30.00
C LEU A 55 35.45 1.21 -29.33
N TRP A 56 36.64 0.85 -29.85
CA TRP A 56 37.93 1.27 -29.29
C TRP A 56 38.27 2.78 -29.47
N PRO A 57 37.88 3.47 -30.56
CA PRO A 57 38.20 4.90 -30.72
C PRO A 57 37.34 5.83 -29.84
N GLU A 58 36.09 5.45 -29.57
CA GLU A 58 35.13 6.26 -28.81
C GLU A 58 35.46 6.29 -27.30
N MET A 59 36.01 5.19 -26.76
CA MET A 59 36.43 5.13 -25.35
C MET A 59 37.61 6.05 -25.01
N GLN A 60 38.49 6.37 -25.98
CA GLN A 60 39.63 7.26 -25.73
C GLN A 60 39.22 8.72 -25.60
N LEU A 61 38.15 9.14 -26.28
CA LEU A 61 37.65 10.52 -26.20
C LEU A 61 36.99 10.80 -24.85
N PHE A 62 36.24 9.83 -24.30
CA PHE A 62 35.64 9.94 -22.96
C PHE A 62 36.68 9.98 -21.83
N LEU A 63 37.78 9.22 -21.96
CA LEU A 63 38.87 9.26 -20.98
C LEU A 63 39.61 10.61 -21.01
N LEU A 64 39.83 11.21 -22.19
CA LEU A 64 40.42 12.56 -22.28
C LEU A 64 39.50 13.65 -21.68
N LEU A 65 38.19 13.56 -21.90
CA LEU A 65 37.20 14.50 -21.34
C LEU A 65 37.14 14.44 -19.81
N LEU A 66 37.27 13.24 -19.22
CA LEU A 66 37.32 13.06 -17.76
C LEU A 66 38.61 13.61 -17.15
N LEU A 67 39.75 13.49 -17.83
CA LEU A 67 41.03 14.07 -17.38
C LEU A 67 41.04 15.61 -17.43
N LEU A 68 40.36 16.23 -18.41
CA LEU A 68 40.24 17.69 -18.50
C LEU A 68 39.33 18.29 -17.42
N ALA A 69 38.32 17.55 -16.95
CA ALA A 69 37.44 18.00 -15.87
C ALA A 69 38.11 17.99 -14.48
N ALA A 70 39.23 17.30 -14.31
CA ALA A 70 39.96 17.20 -13.04
C ALA A 70 40.97 18.34 -12.79
N LEU A 71 41.17 19.24 -13.76
CA LEU A 71 42.14 20.36 -13.66
C LEU A 71 41.49 21.73 -13.34
N SER A 72 40.20 21.80 -13.02
CA SER A 72 39.60 23.06 -12.56
C SER A 72 39.82 23.27 -11.06
N PRO A 73 40.37 24.41 -10.62
CA PRO A 73 40.45 24.73 -9.20
C PRO A 73 39.04 25.00 -8.62
N PRO A 74 38.77 24.64 -7.36
CA PRO A 74 37.46 24.82 -6.77
C PRO A 74 37.16 26.30 -6.57
N ALA A 75 36.10 26.79 -7.22
CA ALA A 75 35.54 28.10 -6.95
C ALA A 75 34.91 28.10 -5.54
N THR A 76 35.45 28.92 -4.64
CA THR A 76 34.88 29.21 -3.33
C THR A 76 33.60 30.01 -3.49
N SER A 77 32.44 29.38 -3.35
CA SER A 77 31.17 30.09 -3.19
C SER A 77 31.02 30.55 -1.74
N HIS A 78 31.01 31.85 -1.52
CA HIS A 78 30.62 32.45 -0.25
C HIS A 78 29.13 32.19 -0.01
N TYR A 79 28.82 31.30 0.92
CA TYR A 79 27.46 31.13 1.45
C TYR A 79 27.31 32.06 2.66
N SER A 80 26.56 33.14 2.50
CA SER A 80 26.15 34.01 3.60
C SER A 80 25.18 33.24 4.50
N SER A 81 25.66 32.82 5.67
CA SER A 81 24.85 32.20 6.72
C SER A 81 23.91 33.25 7.34
N SER A 82 22.66 33.28 6.89
CA SER A 82 21.58 33.92 7.64
C SER A 82 21.11 32.97 8.73
N THR A 83 21.49 33.27 9.97
CA THR A 83 21.04 32.59 11.18
C THR A 83 19.53 32.79 11.36
N SER A 84 18.73 31.77 11.03
CA SER A 84 17.35 31.66 11.49
C SER A 84 17.31 30.69 12.68
N SER A 85 17.02 31.25 13.85
CA SER A 85 16.80 30.52 15.09
C SER A 85 15.69 29.47 14.91
N PRO A 86 15.82 28.25 15.45
CA PRO A 86 14.74 27.29 15.42
C PRO A 86 13.68 27.71 16.46
N SER A 87 12.57 28.27 15.98
CA SER A 87 11.38 28.41 16.81
C SER A 87 10.77 27.04 17.03
N SER A 88 10.97 26.48 18.22
CA SER A 88 10.19 25.37 18.73
C SER A 88 8.75 25.85 18.99
N SER A 89 7.85 25.55 18.04
CA SER A 89 6.40 25.63 18.25
C SER A 89 5.78 24.23 18.08
N PRO A 90 5.04 23.73 19.08
CA PRO A 90 4.43 22.40 19.04
C PRO A 90 3.14 22.43 18.18
N SER A 91 2.84 21.30 17.55
CA SER A 91 1.67 21.04 16.67
C SER A 91 1.71 21.72 15.30
N SER A 92 2.32 21.06 14.32
CA SER A 92 2.05 21.38 12.91
C SER A 92 0.59 21.04 12.61
N VAL A 93 -0.29 22.03 12.63
CA VAL A 93 -1.62 21.91 12.03
C VAL A 93 -1.37 21.51 10.58
N SER A 94 -1.80 20.31 10.18
CA SER A 94 -1.56 19.84 8.82
C SER A 94 -2.26 20.78 7.83
N GLU A 95 -1.49 21.25 6.84
CA GLU A 95 -1.96 22.16 5.81
C GLU A 95 -3.02 21.48 4.93
N TRP A 96 -4.07 22.22 4.57
CA TRP A 96 -5.08 21.76 3.62
C TRP A 96 -4.49 21.64 2.21
N ARG A 97 -4.66 20.49 1.58
CA ARG A 97 -4.15 20.19 0.25
C ARG A 97 -5.32 19.96 -0.72
N PRO A 98 -5.22 20.45 -1.97
CA PRO A 98 -6.26 20.22 -2.96
C PRO A 98 -6.26 18.76 -3.43
N ALA A 99 -7.46 18.24 -3.68
CA ALA A 99 -7.72 16.93 -4.26
C ALA A 99 -9.09 16.93 -4.94
N ARG A 100 -9.46 15.77 -5.49
CA ARG A 100 -10.81 15.51 -6.00
C ARG A 100 -11.44 14.32 -5.28
N ALA A 101 -12.77 14.29 -5.25
CA ALA A 101 -13.51 13.19 -4.64
C ALA A 101 -14.68 12.72 -5.50
N THR A 102 -14.82 11.41 -5.64
CA THR A 102 -16.04 10.78 -6.15
C THR A 102 -16.64 9.87 -5.09
N TYR A 103 -17.77 9.25 -5.41
CA TYR A 103 -18.43 8.30 -4.54
C TYR A 103 -18.77 7.00 -5.26
N TYR A 104 -19.05 5.97 -4.48
CA TYR A 104 -19.63 4.73 -4.94
C TYR A 104 -20.77 4.31 -4.01
N ALA A 105 -21.77 3.60 -4.56
CA ALA A 105 -22.78 2.97 -3.75
C ALA A 105 -22.22 1.66 -3.18
N ALA A 106 -22.29 1.49 -1.86
CA ALA A 106 -21.79 0.31 -1.15
C ALA A 106 -22.64 -0.97 -1.38
N THR A 107 -23.46 -1.01 -2.43
CA THR A 107 -24.37 -2.11 -2.76
C THR A 107 -23.71 -3.29 -3.48
N ASN A 108 -22.38 -3.31 -3.61
CA ASN A 108 -21.66 -4.42 -4.22
C ASN A 108 -21.04 -5.35 -3.17
N PRO A 109 -21.25 -6.68 -3.26
CA PRO A 109 -20.57 -7.69 -2.43
C PRO A 109 -19.02 -7.64 -2.49
N ARG A 110 -18.46 -6.89 -3.46
CA ARG A 110 -17.02 -6.64 -3.54
C ARG A 110 -16.50 -5.76 -2.40
N ASP A 111 -17.37 -5.01 -1.73
CA ASP A 111 -17.02 -4.21 -0.54
C ASP A 111 -16.90 -5.06 0.74
N GLU A 112 -17.32 -6.33 0.69
CA GLU A 112 -17.03 -7.35 1.72
C GLU A 112 -15.59 -7.89 1.59
N VAL A 113 -14.92 -7.64 0.44
CA VAL A 113 -13.55 -8.07 0.15
C VAL A 113 -12.55 -7.06 0.69
N GLY A 114 -12.45 -6.96 2.02
CA GLY A 114 -11.25 -6.57 2.77
C GLY A 114 -10.53 -5.25 2.53
N GLY A 115 -10.86 -4.50 1.48
CA GLY A 115 -10.07 -3.41 0.93
C GLY A 115 -8.63 -3.80 0.59
N ALA A 116 -7.93 -2.95 -0.15
CA ALA A 116 -6.50 -3.08 -0.38
C ALA A 116 -5.63 -2.95 0.89
N CYS A 117 -6.24 -2.61 2.04
CA CYS A 117 -5.56 -2.58 3.34
C CYS A 117 -5.67 -3.89 4.14
N GLY A 118 -6.57 -4.79 3.76
CA GLY A 118 -6.74 -6.11 4.39
C GLY A 118 -7.58 -6.14 5.65
N TYR A 119 -8.42 -5.14 5.89
CA TYR A 119 -9.25 -5.02 7.09
C TYR A 119 -10.51 -5.88 7.10
N GLY A 120 -10.71 -6.71 6.07
CA GLY A 120 -11.91 -7.54 5.97
C GLY A 120 -13.19 -6.69 5.87
N ASP A 121 -14.24 -7.19 6.51
CA ASP A 121 -15.50 -6.46 6.68
C ASP A 121 -15.29 -5.21 7.55
N LEU A 122 -15.39 -4.04 6.93
CA LEU A 122 -15.11 -2.75 7.57
C LEU A 122 -16.10 -2.41 8.69
N VAL A 123 -17.32 -2.94 8.64
CA VAL A 123 -18.32 -2.75 9.71
C VAL A 123 -17.93 -3.60 10.91
N LYS A 124 -17.66 -4.89 10.70
CA LYS A 124 -17.23 -5.80 11.79
C LYS A 124 -15.89 -5.38 12.40
N SER A 125 -14.97 -4.85 11.59
CA SER A 125 -13.67 -4.38 12.03
C SER A 125 -13.71 -3.02 12.75
N GLY A 126 -14.88 -2.36 12.81
CA GLY A 126 -15.09 -1.11 13.55
C GLY A 126 -14.68 0.17 12.80
N TYR A 127 -14.49 0.09 11.48
CA TYR A 127 -14.23 1.26 10.63
C TYR A 127 -15.52 1.91 10.11
N GLY A 128 -16.59 1.13 9.95
CA GLY A 128 -17.88 1.61 9.45
C GLY A 128 -17.79 2.21 8.04
N MET A 129 -18.64 3.22 7.77
CA MET A 129 -18.73 3.88 6.45
C MET A 129 -17.82 5.11 6.31
N ALA A 130 -17.12 5.52 7.39
CA ALA A 130 -16.19 6.64 7.39
C ALA A 130 -14.82 6.22 6.82
N THR A 131 -14.84 5.68 5.61
CA THR A 131 -13.71 5.03 4.96
C THR A 131 -13.49 5.59 3.57
N VAL A 132 -12.29 5.38 3.03
CA VAL A 132 -11.94 5.93 1.72
C VAL A 132 -10.95 5.05 0.96
N GLY A 133 -11.20 4.94 -0.34
CA GLY A 133 -10.25 4.47 -1.33
C GLY A 133 -9.38 5.61 -1.83
N LEU A 134 -8.06 5.44 -1.83
CA LEU A 134 -7.13 6.48 -2.26
C LEU A 134 -6.52 6.16 -3.62
N SER A 135 -6.36 7.16 -4.49
CA SER A 135 -5.59 7.05 -5.73
C SER A 135 -4.16 6.57 -5.52
N GLU A 136 -3.52 6.05 -6.57
CA GLU A 136 -2.10 5.66 -6.57
C GLU A 136 -1.17 6.72 -5.96
N THR A 137 -1.37 7.99 -6.32
CA THR A 137 -0.59 9.13 -5.80
C THR A 137 -0.62 9.26 -4.27
N LEU A 138 -1.68 8.78 -3.63
CA LEU A 138 -1.92 8.92 -2.19
C LEU A 138 -1.78 7.59 -1.43
N PHE A 139 -1.96 6.45 -2.10
CA PHE A 139 -2.02 5.14 -1.45
C PHE A 139 -0.65 4.62 -0.99
N GLU A 140 0.45 5.14 -1.58
CA GLU A 140 1.83 4.81 -1.20
C GLU A 140 2.08 3.29 -1.09
N ARG A 141 1.56 2.52 -2.06
CA ARG A 141 1.64 1.04 -2.07
C ARG A 141 1.14 0.38 -0.78
N GLY A 142 0.14 0.99 -0.15
CA GLY A 142 -0.49 0.49 1.08
C GLY A 142 0.21 0.93 2.37
N GLN A 143 1.28 1.74 2.31
CA GLN A 143 1.90 2.30 3.51
C GLN A 143 0.94 3.19 4.28
N ILE A 144 0.08 3.94 3.58
CA ILE A 144 -0.89 4.86 4.17
C ILE A 144 -2.10 4.18 4.83
N CYS A 145 -2.24 2.86 4.68
CA CYS A 145 -3.38 2.12 5.20
C CYS A 145 -3.58 2.37 6.69
N GLY A 146 -4.79 2.75 7.09
CA GLY A 146 -5.15 3.08 8.46
C GLY A 146 -5.01 4.56 8.81
N ALA A 147 -4.32 5.37 8.01
CA ALA A 147 -4.21 6.81 8.24
C ALA A 147 -5.57 7.51 8.16
N CYS A 148 -5.73 8.58 8.94
CA CYS A 148 -6.95 9.37 8.98
C CYS A 148 -6.79 10.73 8.30
N PHE A 149 -7.85 11.14 7.61
CA PHE A 149 -7.92 12.39 6.88
C PHE A 149 -9.17 13.16 7.29
N GLU A 150 -9.02 14.46 7.42
CA GLU A 150 -10.16 15.37 7.38
C GLU A 150 -10.35 15.85 5.93
N LEU A 151 -11.57 15.78 5.43
CA LEU A 151 -11.94 16.12 4.06
C LEU A 151 -13.09 17.13 4.05
N ARG A 152 -12.99 18.16 3.22
CA ARG A 152 -14.05 19.14 3.01
C ARG A 152 -14.22 19.48 1.54
N CYS A 153 -15.45 19.76 1.14
CA CYS A 153 -15.79 20.24 -0.19
C CYS A 153 -15.40 21.72 -0.35
N VAL A 154 -14.88 22.10 -1.52
CA VAL A 154 -14.49 23.48 -1.83
C VAL A 154 -14.92 23.87 -3.25
N ASP A 155 -14.78 25.15 -3.60
CA ASP A 155 -14.89 25.75 -4.94
C ASP A 155 -16.25 25.68 -5.67
N ASP A 156 -17.09 24.67 -5.42
CA ASP A 156 -18.40 24.53 -6.06
C ASP A 156 -19.53 24.53 -5.03
N LEU A 157 -19.87 25.74 -4.56
CA LEU A 157 -20.86 26.01 -3.52
C LEU A 157 -22.29 25.55 -3.87
N ARG A 158 -22.58 25.24 -5.14
CA ARG A 158 -23.88 24.68 -5.53
C ARG A 158 -24.04 23.25 -5.01
N TRP A 159 -22.93 22.52 -4.92
CA TRP A 159 -22.93 21.12 -4.53
C TRP A 159 -22.31 20.91 -3.15
N CYS A 160 -21.38 21.75 -2.71
CA CYS A 160 -20.82 21.67 -1.36
C CYS A 160 -21.88 21.96 -0.29
N ILE A 161 -21.85 21.23 0.81
CA ILE A 161 -22.62 21.53 2.02
C ILE A 161 -21.76 22.47 2.89
N PRO A 162 -22.13 23.75 3.05
CA PRO A 162 -21.27 24.73 3.72
C PRO A 162 -21.01 24.37 5.19
N GLY A 163 -19.80 24.65 5.67
CA GLY A 163 -19.42 24.48 7.08
C GLY A 163 -19.23 23.03 7.52
N THR A 164 -19.18 22.07 6.57
CA THR A 164 -19.01 20.65 6.88
C THR A 164 -17.62 20.13 6.51
N SER A 165 -17.13 19.21 7.34
CA SER A 165 -16.01 18.33 7.02
C SER A 165 -16.32 16.93 7.55
N ILE A 166 -15.63 15.93 7.01
CA ILE A 166 -15.71 14.55 7.47
C ILE A 166 -14.33 14.00 7.78
N ILE A 167 -14.30 13.07 8.73
CA ILE A 167 -13.11 12.29 9.06
C ILE A 167 -13.24 10.92 8.38
N LEU A 168 -12.19 10.51 7.68
CA LEU A 168 -12.14 9.28 6.90
C LEU A 168 -10.90 8.48 7.27
N THR A 169 -11.02 7.15 7.21
CA THR A 169 -9.88 6.24 7.31
C THR A 169 -9.52 5.69 5.94
N ALA A 170 -8.25 5.70 5.58
CA ALA A 170 -7.76 5.00 4.40
C ALA A 170 -7.86 3.47 4.60
N THR A 171 -8.75 2.83 3.86
CA THR A 171 -8.99 1.38 3.95
C THR A 171 -8.87 0.67 2.61
N ASN A 172 -8.84 1.43 1.51
CA ASN A 172 -8.85 0.85 0.18
C ASN A 172 -7.99 1.64 -0.81
N PHE A 173 -7.82 1.06 -1.98
CA PHE A 173 -7.08 1.60 -3.10
C PHE A 173 -8.03 1.85 -4.26
N CYS A 174 -7.98 3.06 -4.80
CA CYS A 174 -8.60 3.35 -6.08
C CYS A 174 -7.59 3.06 -7.20
N ALA A 175 -7.80 1.94 -7.89
CA ALA A 175 -6.93 1.53 -8.97
C ALA A 175 -6.94 2.54 -10.13
N PRO A 176 -5.77 2.91 -10.69
CA PRO A 176 -5.68 3.66 -11.92
C PRO A 176 -6.40 2.97 -13.08
N ASN A 177 -7.07 3.76 -13.90
CA ASN A 177 -7.61 3.35 -15.19
C ASN A 177 -6.92 4.13 -16.31
N TYR A 178 -5.82 3.57 -16.82
CA TYR A 178 -5.01 4.17 -17.88
C TYR A 178 -5.68 4.18 -19.26
N GLY A 179 -6.88 3.62 -19.41
CA GLY A 179 -7.67 3.69 -20.64
C GLY A 179 -8.42 5.03 -20.81
N PHE A 180 -8.45 5.86 -19.78
CA PHE A 180 -9.05 7.20 -19.82
C PHE A 180 -8.02 8.26 -19.41
N ASP A 181 -8.16 9.45 -19.98
CA ASP A 181 -7.41 10.61 -19.53
C ASP A 181 -7.73 10.93 -18.06
N PRO A 182 -6.76 11.47 -17.29
CA PRO A 182 -6.95 11.78 -15.88
C PRO A 182 -8.20 12.64 -15.58
N ASP A 183 -8.53 13.56 -16.49
CA ASP A 183 -9.70 14.45 -16.38
C ASP A 183 -10.98 13.85 -16.98
N GLY A 184 -10.86 12.89 -17.91
CA GLY A 184 -11.95 12.28 -18.68
C GLY A 184 -12.51 10.97 -18.11
N GLY A 185 -12.06 10.55 -16.93
CA GLY A 185 -12.51 9.33 -16.24
C GLY A 185 -11.40 8.60 -15.47
N GLY A 186 -10.13 8.93 -15.76
CA GLY A 186 -8.95 8.42 -15.07
C GLY A 186 -8.67 9.10 -13.73
N HIS A 187 -9.69 9.36 -12.90
CA HIS A 187 -9.54 10.22 -11.71
C HIS A 187 -8.49 9.72 -10.71
N CYS A 188 -8.26 8.40 -10.65
CA CYS A 188 -7.25 7.80 -9.77
C CYS A 188 -5.88 7.62 -10.41
N ASN A 189 -5.71 8.02 -11.67
CA ASN A 189 -4.43 7.97 -12.36
C ASN A 189 -3.48 9.02 -11.79
N PRO A 190 -2.19 8.69 -11.61
CA PRO A 190 -1.17 9.71 -11.36
C PRO A 190 -1.21 10.82 -12.43
N PRO A 191 -0.99 12.10 -12.07
CA PRO A 191 -0.62 12.61 -10.75
C PRO A 191 -1.81 13.01 -9.85
N ASN A 192 -3.03 12.58 -10.18
CA ASN A 192 -4.22 13.03 -9.46
C ASN A 192 -4.22 12.53 -8.01
N LYS A 193 -4.61 13.43 -7.10
CA LYS A 193 -4.93 13.13 -5.71
C LYS A 193 -6.43 12.95 -5.64
N HIS A 194 -6.88 11.71 -5.45
CA HIS A 194 -8.29 11.38 -5.53
C HIS A 194 -8.76 10.49 -4.37
N PHE A 195 -9.94 10.83 -3.85
CA PHE A 195 -10.63 10.15 -2.77
C PHE A 195 -11.91 9.50 -3.33
N VAL A 196 -12.10 8.21 -3.10
CA VAL A 196 -13.31 7.49 -3.50
C VAL A 196 -14.04 7.02 -2.24
N LEU A 197 -15.17 7.65 -1.95
CA LEU A 197 -15.89 7.47 -0.69
C LEU A 197 -17.16 6.63 -0.88
N PRO A 198 -17.62 5.91 0.15
CA PRO A 198 -19.01 5.47 0.20
C PRO A 198 -19.95 6.69 0.08
N ILE A 199 -21.07 6.53 -0.63
CA ILE A 199 -22.03 7.62 -0.86
C ILE A 199 -22.53 8.24 0.45
N GLU A 200 -22.69 7.44 1.50
CA GLU A 200 -23.13 7.86 2.84
C GLU A 200 -22.12 8.79 3.53
N ALA A 201 -20.83 8.68 3.18
CA ALA A 201 -19.79 9.60 3.65
C ALA A 201 -19.71 10.83 2.75
N PHE A 202 -19.80 10.65 1.43
CA PHE A 202 -19.75 11.74 0.45
C PHE A 202 -20.87 12.77 0.65
N GLU A 203 -22.10 12.30 0.88
CA GLU A 203 -23.29 13.14 1.07
C GLU A 203 -23.27 14.00 2.33
N LYS A 204 -22.29 13.80 3.22
CA LYS A 204 -22.07 14.68 4.38
C LYS A 204 -21.35 15.98 4.03
N ILE A 205 -20.63 16.02 2.90
CA ILE A 205 -19.88 17.21 2.46
C ILE A 205 -20.34 17.77 1.12
N ALA A 206 -21.00 16.97 0.28
CA ALA A 206 -21.44 17.40 -1.05
C ALA A 206 -22.68 16.65 -1.53
N ILE A 207 -23.47 17.29 -2.39
CA ILE A 207 -24.60 16.67 -3.07
C ILE A 207 -24.06 15.74 -4.17
N TRP A 208 -24.49 14.46 -4.15
CA TRP A 208 -24.01 13.40 -5.07
C TRP A 208 -24.06 13.76 -6.57
N LYS A 209 -24.99 14.64 -6.99
CA LYS A 209 -25.19 15.02 -8.41
C LYS A 209 -23.94 15.57 -9.10
N ALA A 210 -22.97 16.07 -8.36
CA ALA A 210 -21.77 16.66 -8.93
C ALA A 210 -20.75 15.64 -9.46
N GLY A 211 -20.88 14.36 -9.10
CA GLY A 211 -20.09 13.24 -9.62
C GLY A 211 -18.63 13.23 -9.13
N ASN A 212 -17.87 14.27 -9.46
CA ASN A 212 -16.45 14.44 -9.16
C ASN A 212 -16.21 15.85 -8.58
N MET A 213 -16.04 15.94 -7.27
CA MET A 213 -16.02 17.20 -6.54
C MET A 213 -14.60 17.69 -6.19
N PRO A 214 -14.31 19.00 -6.36
CA PRO A 214 -13.12 19.59 -5.76
C PRO A 214 -13.23 19.56 -4.24
N VAL A 215 -12.18 19.04 -3.60
CA VAL A 215 -12.09 18.91 -2.15
C VAL A 215 -10.74 19.39 -1.66
N GLN A 216 -10.67 19.72 -0.38
CA GLN A 216 -9.42 19.86 0.34
C GLN A 216 -9.33 18.78 1.41
N TYR A 217 -8.13 18.24 1.60
CA TYR A 217 -7.86 17.24 2.62
C TYR A 217 -6.65 17.60 3.45
N ARG A 218 -6.59 17.07 4.67
CA ARG A 218 -5.40 17.13 5.52
C ARG A 218 -5.29 15.89 6.38
N ARG A 219 -4.06 15.53 6.76
CA ARG A 219 -3.79 14.36 7.62
C ARG A 219 -4.11 14.70 9.07
N ILE A 220 -4.80 13.83 9.79
CA ILE A 220 -5.12 14.02 11.21
C ILE A 220 -4.80 12.77 12.01
N ASN A 221 -4.68 12.91 13.34
CA ASN A 221 -4.58 11.75 14.21
C ASN A 221 -5.90 10.99 14.23
N CYS A 222 -5.83 9.67 14.03
CA CYS A 222 -6.91 8.74 14.20
C CYS A 222 -7.32 8.62 15.66
N ARG A 223 -8.62 8.76 15.91
CA ARG A 223 -9.24 8.42 17.20
C ARG A 223 -9.87 7.04 17.08
N ARG A 224 -9.51 6.13 17.99
CA ARG A 224 -10.02 4.76 18.05
C ARG A 224 -10.42 4.42 19.46
N GLU A 225 -11.52 3.70 19.60
CA GLU A 225 -11.91 3.09 20.87
C GLU A 225 -11.23 1.74 21.04
N GLY A 226 -10.81 1.44 22.26
CA GLY A 226 -10.13 0.19 22.58
C GLY A 226 -8.68 0.12 22.10
N SER A 227 -8.17 -1.11 22.02
CA SER A 227 -6.77 -1.39 21.79
C SER A 227 -6.43 -1.68 20.32
N ILE A 228 -5.14 -1.68 19.99
CA ILE A 228 -4.67 -2.28 18.74
C ILE A 228 -4.99 -3.77 18.77
N ARG A 229 -5.54 -4.27 17.65
CA ARG A 229 -5.89 -5.68 17.48
C ARG A 229 -4.88 -6.38 16.57
N PHE A 230 -4.45 -7.55 17.00
CA PHE A 230 -3.48 -8.42 16.32
C PHE A 230 -4.18 -9.73 15.96
N THR A 231 -4.60 -9.88 14.71
CA THR A 231 -5.14 -11.14 14.20
C THR A 231 -3.99 -11.99 13.68
N VAL A 232 -3.67 -13.06 14.40
CA VAL A 232 -2.57 -13.97 14.08
C VAL A 232 -3.08 -15.10 13.22
N ASP A 233 -2.48 -15.28 12.05
CA ASP A 233 -2.82 -16.28 11.04
C ASP A 233 -1.54 -16.89 10.44
N GLY A 234 -1.67 -17.87 9.55
CA GLY A 234 -0.56 -18.51 8.88
C GLY A 234 -0.58 -20.04 8.97
N GLY A 235 0.59 -20.65 8.94
CA GLY A 235 0.74 -22.10 8.89
C GLY A 235 2.19 -22.55 9.02
N GLY A 236 2.42 -23.60 9.82
CA GLY A 236 3.78 -24.06 10.12
C GLY A 236 4.61 -22.94 10.76
N ILE A 237 5.76 -22.62 10.16
CA ILE A 237 6.65 -21.53 10.58
C ILE A 237 6.29 -20.17 9.98
N PHE A 238 5.36 -20.11 9.01
CA PHE A 238 4.90 -18.85 8.45
C PHE A 238 3.84 -18.24 9.38
N VAL A 239 4.12 -17.06 9.91
CA VAL A 239 3.22 -16.29 10.77
C VAL A 239 2.85 -14.99 10.05
N SER A 240 1.56 -14.77 9.86
CA SER A 240 0.98 -13.52 9.37
C SER A 240 0.21 -12.85 10.49
N VAL A 241 0.29 -11.52 10.57
CA VAL A 241 -0.43 -10.73 11.56
C VAL A 241 -1.06 -9.53 10.87
N LEU A 242 -2.39 -9.51 10.87
CA LEU A 242 -3.15 -8.32 10.48
C LEU A 242 -3.27 -7.41 11.70
N ILE A 243 -2.83 -6.16 11.54
CA ILE A 243 -2.92 -5.15 12.59
C ILE A 243 -4.03 -4.16 12.26
N THR A 244 -5.01 -4.05 13.16
CA THR A 244 -6.17 -3.14 13.00
C THR A 244 -6.38 -2.27 14.24
N ASN A 245 -7.31 -1.31 14.12
CA ASN A 245 -7.72 -0.42 15.21
C ASN A 245 -6.56 0.43 15.80
N VAL A 246 -5.72 0.98 14.92
CA VAL A 246 -4.57 1.80 15.32
C VAL A 246 -5.00 3.27 15.44
N ALA A 247 -4.74 3.89 16.60
CA ALA A 247 -4.91 5.31 16.84
C ALA A 247 -3.64 6.10 16.49
N GLY A 248 -3.57 7.39 16.83
CA GLY A 248 -2.39 8.22 16.55
C GLY A 248 -2.28 8.47 15.05
N SER A 249 -1.11 8.29 14.42
CA SER A 249 -1.01 8.49 12.97
C SER A 249 -1.82 7.45 12.14
N GLY A 250 -2.24 6.35 12.75
CA GLY A 250 -3.12 5.33 12.16
C GLY A 250 -2.42 4.34 11.24
N ASP A 251 -1.46 4.80 10.44
CA ASP A 251 -0.58 3.94 9.67
C ASP A 251 0.66 3.51 10.47
N ILE A 252 1.19 2.36 10.07
CA ILE A 252 2.33 1.70 10.72
C ILE A 252 3.51 1.77 9.77
N SER A 253 4.73 2.01 10.27
CA SER A 253 5.95 1.99 9.46
C SER A 253 6.83 0.76 9.73
N ALA A 254 6.78 0.18 10.93
CA ALA A 254 7.51 -1.05 11.25
C ALA A 254 6.78 -1.88 12.33
N VAL A 255 6.98 -3.21 12.29
CA VAL A 255 6.46 -4.15 13.28
C VAL A 255 7.54 -5.12 13.67
N LYS A 256 7.62 -5.44 14.97
CA LYS A 256 8.39 -6.59 15.48
C LYS A 256 7.48 -7.51 16.28
N ILE A 257 7.82 -8.79 16.26
CA ILE A 257 7.19 -9.85 17.04
C ILE A 257 8.22 -10.52 17.93
N LYS A 258 7.82 -10.93 19.13
CA LYS A 258 8.67 -11.67 20.07
C LYS A 258 7.88 -12.81 20.70
N GLY A 259 8.35 -14.03 20.51
CA GLY A 259 7.97 -15.18 21.32
C GLY A 259 8.71 -15.19 22.67
N SER A 260 8.12 -15.82 23.68
CA SER A 260 8.72 -15.92 25.02
C SER A 260 10.09 -16.60 25.10
N ARG A 261 10.53 -17.30 24.05
CA ARG A 261 11.87 -17.93 23.94
C ARG A 261 12.76 -17.27 22.88
N THR A 262 12.38 -16.11 22.37
CA THR A 262 13.07 -15.41 21.26
C THR A 262 13.42 -13.98 21.64
N GLY A 263 14.28 -13.33 20.84
CA GLY A 263 14.43 -11.87 20.82
C GLY A 263 13.29 -11.17 20.07
N TRP A 264 13.39 -9.86 19.89
CA TRP A 264 12.51 -9.13 18.98
C TRP A 264 12.91 -9.42 17.54
N LEU A 265 11.97 -9.92 16.74
CA LEU A 265 12.16 -10.26 15.34
C LEU A 265 11.39 -9.28 14.46
N PRO A 266 12.02 -8.62 13.48
CA PRO A 266 11.33 -7.71 12.57
C PRO A 266 10.40 -8.49 11.64
N MET A 267 9.21 -7.94 11.39
CA MET A 267 8.25 -8.47 10.43
C MET A 267 8.30 -7.69 9.12
N GLY A 268 8.12 -8.37 8.00
CA GLY A 268 7.98 -7.76 6.68
C GLY A 268 6.52 -7.41 6.39
N ARG A 269 6.25 -6.23 5.83
CA ARG A 269 4.91 -5.93 5.31
C ARG A 269 4.69 -6.78 4.05
N ASN A 270 3.67 -7.62 4.07
CA ASN A 270 3.25 -8.38 2.90
C ASN A 270 2.45 -7.47 1.96
N TRP A 271 1.33 -6.93 2.45
CA TRP A 271 0.47 -5.98 1.74
C TRP A 271 -0.44 -5.27 2.75
N GLY A 272 -0.84 -4.02 2.49
CA GLY A 272 -1.72 -3.28 3.41
C GLY A 272 -1.18 -3.29 4.85
N GLN A 273 -2.01 -3.69 5.82
CA GLN A 273 -1.59 -3.92 7.22
C GLN A 273 -1.40 -5.40 7.59
N ASN A 274 -1.13 -6.27 6.60
CA ASN A 274 -0.71 -7.64 6.82
C ASN A 274 0.82 -7.71 6.89
N TRP A 275 1.33 -8.14 8.05
CA TRP A 275 2.74 -8.29 8.35
C TRP A 275 3.10 -9.77 8.49
N HIS A 276 4.28 -10.18 8.05
CA HIS A 276 4.67 -11.60 8.09
C HIS A 276 6.09 -11.82 8.58
N ILE A 277 6.34 -13.05 9.05
CA ILE A 277 7.67 -13.57 9.37
C ILE A 277 7.67 -15.10 9.23
N ASN A 278 8.84 -15.69 8.97
CA ASN A 278 9.06 -17.12 9.09
C ASN A 278 9.82 -17.42 10.39
N ALA A 279 9.12 -17.88 11.43
CA ALA A 279 9.68 -18.24 12.72
C ALA A 279 8.81 -19.27 13.45
N ASP A 280 9.42 -20.22 14.17
CA ASP A 280 8.67 -21.09 15.08
C ASP A 280 8.32 -20.34 16.36
N LEU A 281 7.06 -19.91 16.44
CA LEU A 281 6.49 -19.15 17.56
C LEU A 281 5.36 -19.91 18.27
N LYS A 282 5.09 -21.16 17.89
CA LYS A 282 4.07 -21.99 18.55
C LYS A 282 4.50 -22.30 19.99
N ASN A 283 3.52 -22.49 20.87
CA ASN A 283 3.74 -22.76 22.30
C ASN A 283 4.50 -21.64 23.05
N GLN A 284 4.53 -20.43 22.50
CA GLN A 284 5.15 -19.25 23.07
C GLN A 284 4.13 -18.12 23.16
N ALA A 285 4.16 -17.38 24.26
CA ALA A 285 3.38 -16.15 24.34
C ALA A 285 3.97 -15.14 23.34
N LEU A 286 3.12 -14.40 22.63
CA LEU A 286 3.55 -13.43 21.63
C LEU A 286 3.45 -12.01 22.15
N SER A 287 4.47 -11.23 21.88
CA SER A 287 4.53 -9.79 22.11
C SER A 287 4.72 -9.07 20.77
N PHE A 288 4.21 -7.85 20.67
CA PHE A 288 4.31 -7.02 19.49
C PHE A 288 4.90 -5.66 19.83
N GLU A 289 5.74 -5.14 18.94
CA GLU A 289 6.20 -3.76 18.94
C GLU A 289 5.77 -3.14 17.61
N VAL A 290 5.01 -2.05 17.68
CA VAL A 290 4.42 -1.38 16.51
C VAL A 290 4.96 0.05 16.48
N THR A 291 5.61 0.42 15.39
CA THR A 291 6.11 1.78 15.15
C THR A 291 5.23 2.46 14.12
N SER A 292 4.66 3.61 14.47
CA SER A 292 3.82 4.40 13.57
C SER A 292 4.64 5.26 12.62
N SER A 293 4.02 5.93 11.64
CA SER A 293 4.72 6.79 10.67
C SER A 293 5.40 8.00 11.31
N ASP A 294 4.84 8.51 12.40
CA ASP A 294 5.41 9.59 13.24
C ASP A 294 6.59 9.16 14.12
N LYS A 295 7.06 7.91 13.96
CA LYS A 295 8.16 7.28 14.72
C LYS A 295 7.84 6.96 16.18
N SER A 296 6.63 7.25 16.65
CA SER A 296 6.17 6.74 17.95
C SER A 296 6.10 5.21 17.91
N THR A 297 6.35 4.56 19.04
CA THR A 297 6.34 3.10 19.15
C THR A 297 5.56 2.65 20.37
N VAL A 298 4.74 1.62 20.20
CA VAL A 298 3.99 0.97 21.28
C VAL A 298 4.40 -0.50 21.37
N THR A 299 4.69 -0.95 22.58
CA THR A 299 5.05 -2.35 22.86
C THR A 299 3.98 -3.02 23.72
N ALA A 300 3.41 -4.10 23.21
CA ALA A 300 2.42 -4.92 23.88
C ALA A 300 3.01 -6.30 24.20
N TYR A 301 3.23 -6.58 25.48
CA TYR A 301 3.89 -7.81 25.95
C TYR A 301 2.89 -8.92 26.21
N ASN A 302 3.20 -10.13 25.73
CA ASN A 302 2.45 -11.37 25.98
C ASN A 302 0.94 -11.26 25.68
N VAL A 303 0.55 -10.52 24.64
CA VAL A 303 -0.87 -10.31 24.27
C VAL A 303 -1.53 -11.60 23.79
N ALA A 304 -0.79 -12.48 23.11
CA ALA A 304 -1.26 -13.81 22.78
C ALA A 304 -0.67 -14.80 23.81
N PRO A 305 -1.50 -15.60 24.50
CA PRO A 305 -1.04 -16.58 25.48
C PRO A 305 -0.32 -17.74 24.79
N ARG A 306 0.44 -18.55 25.53
CA ARG A 306 1.25 -19.66 24.95
C ARG A 306 0.47 -20.64 24.07
N ASN A 307 -0.82 -20.82 24.36
CA ASN A 307 -1.73 -21.74 23.66
C ASN A 307 -2.52 -21.05 22.53
N TRP A 308 -2.02 -19.93 22.01
CA TRP A 308 -2.62 -19.27 20.84
C TRP A 308 -2.63 -20.19 19.62
N ASP A 309 -3.63 -20.01 18.76
CA ASP A 309 -3.73 -20.67 17.47
C ASP A 309 -4.00 -19.67 16.34
N TYR A 310 -3.80 -20.12 15.10
CA TYR A 310 -4.07 -19.30 13.91
C TYR A 310 -5.57 -18.98 13.80
N GLY A 311 -5.87 -17.81 13.25
CA GLY A 311 -7.23 -17.26 13.14
C GLY A 311 -7.73 -16.51 14.39
N GLN A 312 -6.92 -16.40 15.45
CA GLN A 312 -7.29 -15.69 16.67
C GLN A 312 -6.88 -14.22 16.64
N THR A 313 -7.68 -13.38 17.29
CA THR A 313 -7.40 -11.95 17.45
C THR A 313 -7.11 -11.63 18.91
N PHE A 314 -6.03 -10.87 19.14
CA PHE A 314 -5.59 -10.44 20.46
C PHE A 314 -5.55 -8.92 20.56
N GLU A 315 -5.83 -8.42 21.76
CA GLU A 315 -5.94 -6.99 22.06
C GLU A 315 -4.72 -6.53 22.88
N GLY A 316 -4.10 -5.42 22.49
CA GLY A 316 -2.85 -4.94 23.08
C GLY A 316 -2.92 -3.55 23.70
N LYS A 317 -1.82 -2.80 23.58
CA LYS A 317 -1.77 -1.38 23.96
C LYS A 317 -2.18 -0.49 22.77
N GLN A 318 -2.43 0.79 23.05
CA GLN A 318 -2.74 1.80 22.05
C GLN A 318 -1.71 2.93 22.09
N PHE A 319 -1.56 3.64 20.97
CA PHE A 319 -0.82 4.90 20.94
C PHE A 319 -1.53 5.94 21.79
N GLU A 320 -0.78 6.67 22.62
CA GLU A 320 -1.31 7.81 23.36
C GLU A 320 -1.69 8.91 22.35
N THR A 321 -2.99 9.15 22.19
CA THR A 321 -3.47 10.28 21.39
C THR A 321 -3.41 11.57 22.23
N PRO A 322 -2.75 12.63 21.73
CA PRO A 322 -2.75 13.95 22.38
C PRO A 322 -4.14 14.57 22.56
#